data_AF-A0A1V5C265-F1
#
_entry.id   AF-A0A1V5C265-F1
#
_cell.length_a   1.000
_cell.length_b   1.000
_cell.length_c   1.000
_cell.angle_alpha   90.00
_cell.angle_beta   90.00
_cell.angle_gamma   90.00
#
_symmetry.space_group_name_H-M   'P 1'
#
loop_
_entity.id
_entity.type
_entity.pdbx_description
1 polymer ?
#
loop_
_entity_poly.entity_id
_entity_poly.type
_entity_poly.pdbx_seq_one_letter_code
_entity_poly.pdbx_strand_id
1 'polypeptide(L)' 'MLTWVALGRTNKEIGDLLGLSRRTVQKHLEHIFEKLGVTTRTAAAGIAAHAG' A
#
# COMPACT_ATOMS: atom_id res chain seq x y z
N MET A 1 2.00 3.79 4.55
CA MET A 1 1.43 2.55 3.98
C MET A 1 2.25 1.99 2.83
N LEU A 2 2.79 2.82 1.93
CA LEU A 2 3.64 2.37 0.81
C LEU A 2 4.87 1.57 1.25
N THR A 3 5.55 1.95 2.34
CA THR A 3 6.69 1.18 2.89
C THR A 3 6.32 -0.26 3.18
N TRP A 4 5.15 -0.50 3.80
CA TRP A 4 4.67 -1.86 4.05
C TRP A 4 4.31 -2.61 2.77
N VAL A 5 3.81 -1.90 1.76
CA VAL A 5 3.56 -2.48 0.42
C VAL A 5 4.87 -2.89 -0.25
N ALA A 6 5.92 -2.06 -0.17
CA ALA A 6 7.27 -2.38 -0.66
C ALA A 6 7.87 -3.59 0.06
N LEU A 7 7.61 -3.73 1.36
CA LEU A 7 7.99 -4.89 2.17
C LEU A 7 7.10 -6.13 1.94
N GLY A 8 6.17 -6.10 0.98
CA GLY A 8 5.34 -7.24 0.61
C GLY A 8 4.14 -7.50 1.53
N ARG A 9 3.85 -6.65 2.52
CA ARG A 9 2.77 -6.86 3.50
C ARG A 9 1.38 -6.72 2.90
N THR A 10 0.53 -7.71 3.09
CA THR A 10 -0.88 -7.69 2.67
C THR A 10 -1.68 -6.59 3.37
N ASN A 11 -2.83 -6.20 2.79
CA ASN A 11 -3.72 -5.20 3.41
C ASN A 11 -4.23 -5.65 4.80
N LYS A 12 -4.29 -6.97 5.05
CA LYS A 12 -4.63 -7.52 6.36
C LYS A 12 -3.52 -7.23 7.36
N GLU A 13 -2.28 -7.62 7.08
CA GLU A 13 -1.14 -7.38 7.97
C GLU A 13 -0.95 -5.89 8.23
N ILE A 14 -1.11 -5.05 7.21
CA ILE A 14 -1.04 -3.58 7.38
C ILE A 14 -2.18 -3.09 8.29
N GLY A 15 -3.37 -3.67 8.16
CA GLY A 15 -4.50 -3.36 9.04
C GLY A 15 -4.21 -3.74 10.49
N ASP A 16 -3.73 -4.97 10.70
CA ASP A 16 -3.37 -5.50 12.01
C ASP A 16 -2.26 -4.64 12.66
N LEU A 17 -1.24 -4.20 11.90
CA LEU A 17 -0.16 -3.33 12.37
C LEU A 17 -0.61 -1.90 12.73
N LEU A 18 -1.64 -1.39 12.04
CA LEU A 18 -2.10 0.00 12.20
C LEU A 18 -3.38 0.11 13.05
N GLY A 19 -3.93 -1.00 13.53
CA GLY A 19 -5.24 -1.01 14.19
C GLY A 19 -6.40 -0.63 13.26
N LEU A 20 -6.27 -0.89 11.96
CA LEU A 20 -7.24 -0.55 10.93
C LEU A 20 -7.88 -1.80 10.31
N SER A 21 -9.11 -1.67 9.84
CA SER A 21 -9.72 -2.74 9.05
C SER A 21 -9.00 -2.90 7.70
N ARG A 22 -8.99 -4.13 7.15
CA ARG A 22 -8.51 -4.41 5.79
C ARG A 22 -9.14 -3.48 4.74
N ARG A 23 -10.43 -3.17 4.90
CA ARG A 23 -11.18 -2.29 3.98
C ARG A 23 -10.70 -0.83 4.06
N THR A 24 -10.39 -0.36 5.26
CA THR A 24 -9.81 0.98 5.48
C THR A 24 -8.44 1.07 4.79
N VAL A 25 -7.57 0.06 4.98
CA VAL A 25 -6.27 0.00 4.29
C VAL A 25 -6.44 -0.02 2.78
N GLN A 26 -7.38 -0.80 2.25
CA GLN A 26 -7.67 -0.84 0.82
C GLN A 26 -8.02 0.56 0.30
N LYS A 27 -8.93 1.28 0.97
CA LYS A 27 -9.32 2.64 0.54
C LYS A 27 -8.16 3.63 0.58
N HIS A 28 -7.30 3.57 1.59
CA HIS A 28 -6.09 4.40 1.61
C HIS A 28 -5.14 4.06 0.46
N LEU A 29 -4.94 2.77 0.16
CA LEU A 29 -4.09 2.35 -0.94
C LEU A 29 -4.65 2.74 -2.30
N GLU A 30 -5.97 2.67 -2.51
CA GLU A 30 -6.63 3.16 -3.72
C GLU A 30 -6.30 4.63 -3.98
N HIS A 31 -6.49 5.51 -2.97
CA HIS A 31 -6.17 6.95 -3.12
C HIS A 31 -4.67 7.20 -3.33
N ILE A 32 -3.80 6.41 -2.70
CA ILE A 32 -2.35 6.52 -2.90
C ILE A 32 -1.99 6.11 -4.33
N PHE A 33 -2.55 5.00 -4.82
CA PHE A 33 -2.30 4.48 -6.16
C PHE A 33 -2.76 5.46 -7.23
N GLU A 34 -3.93 6.07 -7.05
CA GLU A 34 -4.44 7.15 -7.89
C GLU A 34 -3.47 8.34 -7.95
N LYS A 35 -2.98 8.81 -6.79
CA LYS A 35 -1.99 9.90 -6.73
C LYS A 35 -0.64 9.56 -7.37
N LEU A 36 -0.27 8.29 -7.36
CA LEU A 36 0.95 7.80 -8.00
C LEU A 36 0.76 7.44 -9.48
N GLY A 37 -0.47 7.51 -10.01
CA GLY A 37 -0.78 7.10 -11.38
C GLY A 37 -0.60 5.61 -11.64
N VAL A 38 -0.64 4.77 -10.61
CA VAL A 38 -0.48 3.31 -10.74
C VAL A 38 -1.79 2.59 -10.48
N THR A 39 -2.00 1.48 -11.17
CA THR A 39 -3.21 0.65 -11.03
C THR A 39 -2.93 -0.68 -10.35
N THR A 40 -1.66 -1.03 -10.14
CA THR A 40 -1.27 -2.32 -9.55
C THR A 40 -0.44 -2.13 -8.30
N ARG A 41 -0.64 -3.06 -7.36
CA ARG A 41 0.13 -3.15 -6.14
C ARG A 41 1.63 -3.35 -6.42
N THR A 42 1.97 -4.14 -7.43
CA THR A 42 3.37 -4.38 -7.82
C THR A 42 4.04 -3.12 -8.35
N ALA A 43 3.34 -2.32 -9.17
CA ALA A 43 3.86 -1.03 -9.62
C ALA A 43 4.07 -0.07 -8.45
N ALA A 44 3.11 -0.01 -7.51
CA ALA A 44 3.25 0.81 -6.30
C ALA A 44 4.42 0.35 -5.40
N ALA A 45 4.62 -0.97 -5.26
CA ALA A 45 5.75 -1.54 -4.53
C ALA A 45 7.08 -1.20 -5.20
N GLY A 46 7.14 -1.27 -6.53
CA GLY A 46 8.29 -0.86 -7.33
C GLY A 46 8.63 0.61 -7.11
N ILE A 47 7.67 1.52 -7.23
CA ILE A 47 7.89 2.96 -6.97
C ILE A 47 8.42 3.18 -5.55
N ALA A 48 7.79 2.56 -4.55
CA ALA A 48 8.20 2.71 -3.16
C ALA A 48 9.59 2.14 -2.86
N ALA A 49 10.02 1.08 -3.57
CA ALA A 49 11.35 0.51 -3.44
C ALA A 49 12.44 1.36 -4.11
N HIS A 50 12.12 2.12 -5.17
CA HIS A 50 13.05 3.03 -5.84
C HIS A 50 13.11 4.42 -5.19
N ALA A 51 12.15 4.75 -4.32
CA ALA A 51 12.11 6.02 -3.59
C ALA A 51 12.96 6.02 -2.30
N GLY A 52 13.83 5.02 -2.12
CA GLY A 52 14.74 4.85 -0.99
C GLY A 52 16.18 5.11 -1.36
#